data_AF-A0A930RC09-F1
#
_entry.id   AF-A0A930RC09-F1
#
_cell.length_a   1.000
_cell.length_b   1.000
_cell.length_c   1.000
_cell.angle_alpha   90.00
_cell.angle_beta   90.00
_cell.angle_gamma   90.00
#
_symmetry.space_group_name_H-M   'P 1'
#
loop_
_entity.id
_entity.type
_entity.pdbx_description
1 polymer ?
#
loop_
_entity_poly.entity_id
_entity_poly.type
_entity_poly.pdbx_seq_one_letter_code
_entity_poly.pdbx_strand_id
1 'polypeptide(L)'
;MGKIKLDSSSWSLEVFNYSSTVDLIGKLQAMSLKDTDLQPFKKLNKTIGDFNTSVNKFKDYTSNQSKNMQMAAHNKMADDAAGAKSFSGKGRKK
;
A
#
# COMPACT_ATOMS: atom_id res chain seq x y z
N MET A 1 -22.91 2.26 22.43
CA MET A 1 -22.04 2.05 21.26
C MET A 1 -20.67 1.65 21.77
N GLY A 2 -20.17 0.46 21.41
CA GLY A 2 -18.83 0.01 21.81
C GLY A 2 -17.77 0.95 21.22
N LYS A 3 -16.76 1.31 22.01
CA LYS A 3 -15.63 2.09 21.50
C LYS A 3 -14.90 1.25 20.47
N ILE A 4 -15.06 1.57 19.19
CA ILE A 4 -14.20 1.05 18.12
C ILE A 4 -12.84 1.70 18.35
N LYS A 5 -11.96 1.04 19.09
CA LYS A 5 -10.57 1.44 19.21
C LYS A 5 -9.80 0.74 18.10
N LEU A 6 -9.16 1.54 17.25
CA LEU A 6 -8.17 1.02 16.32
C LEU A 6 -6.96 0.51 17.11
N ASP A 7 -6.60 -0.76 16.92
CA ASP A 7 -5.29 -1.25 17.34
C ASP A 7 -4.26 -0.85 16.29
N SER A 8 -3.43 0.15 16.65
CA SER A 8 -2.43 0.70 15.74
C SER A 8 -1.35 -0.30 15.37
N SER A 9 -0.99 -1.21 16.27
CA SER A 9 0.08 -2.18 16.01
C SER A 9 -0.39 -3.21 15.00
N SER A 10 -1.60 -3.75 15.21
CA SER A 10 -2.22 -4.69 14.26
C SER A 10 -2.48 -4.03 12.90
N TRP A 11 -2.97 -2.80 12.85
CA TRP A 11 -3.19 -2.08 11.59
C TRP A 11 -1.89 -1.79 10.84
N SER A 12 -0.86 -1.29 11.53
CA SER A 12 0.43 -1.01 10.91
C SER A 12 1.08 -2.28 10.36
N LEU A 13 0.96 -3.41 11.07
CA LEU A 13 1.46 -4.70 10.60
C LEU A 13 0.71 -5.18 9.35
N GLU A 14 -0.62 -5.06 9.31
CA GLU A 14 -1.43 -5.42 8.15
C GLU A 14 -1.02 -4.62 6.90
N VAL A 15 -0.94 -3.29 7.04
CA VAL A 15 -0.53 -2.40 5.94
C VAL A 15 0.91 -2.68 5.49
N PHE A 16 1.81 -2.99 6.42
CA PHE A 16 3.18 -3.39 6.11
C PHE A 16 3.24 -4.70 5.33
N ASN A 17 2.49 -5.72 5.76
CA ASN A 17 2.42 -7.02 5.10
C ASN A 17 1.86 -6.89 3.68
N TYR A 18 0.81 -6.07 3.51
CA TYR A 18 0.24 -5.75 2.21
C TYR A 18 1.28 -5.13 1.27
N SER A 19 1.95 -4.05 1.71
CA SER A 19 2.98 -3.38 0.91
C SER A 19 4.14 -4.31 0.56
N SER A 20 4.58 -5.12 1.53
CA SER A 20 5.70 -6.05 1.36
C SER A 20 5.36 -7.16 0.37
N THR A 21 4.13 -7.69 0.43
CA THR A 21 3.67 -8.73 -0.50
C THR A 21 3.67 -8.23 -1.95
N VAL A 22 3.24 -6.99 -2.18
CA VAL A 22 3.28 -6.38 -3.52
C VAL A 22 4.73 -6.12 -3.98
N ASP A 23 5.62 -5.72 -3.07
CA ASP A 23 7.02 -5.50 -3.40
C ASP A 23 7.75 -6.78 -3.83
N LEU A 24 7.28 -7.95 -3.38
CA LEU A 24 7.80 -9.26 -3.80
C LEU A 24 7.43 -9.66 -5.24
N ILE A 25 6.53 -8.93 -5.92
CA ILE A 25 6.18 -9.25 -7.31
C ILE A 25 7.41 -9.09 -8.22
N GLY A 26 7.89 -10.20 -8.76
CA GLY A 26 9.07 -10.24 -9.62
C GLY A 26 8.85 -9.63 -11.01
N LYS A 27 9.96 -9.29 -11.67
CA LYS A 27 9.98 -8.94 -13.09
C LYS A 27 10.16 -10.19 -13.94
N LEU A 28 9.60 -10.18 -15.14
CA LEU A 28 9.87 -11.19 -16.15
C LEU A 28 11.15 -10.85 -16.90
N GLN A 29 11.98 -11.85 -17.14
CA GLN A 29 13.17 -11.71 -17.95
C GLN A 29 12.79 -11.73 -19.45
N ALA A 30 13.28 -10.74 -20.21
CA ALA A 30 13.12 -10.75 -21.66
C ALA A 30 14.02 -11.82 -22.30
N MET A 31 13.60 -12.36 -23.44
CA MET A 31 14.39 -13.34 -24.18
C MET A 31 15.63 -12.66 -24.79
N SER A 32 16.77 -13.33 -24.73
CA SER A 32 17.96 -12.91 -25.49
C SER A 32 17.80 -13.36 -26.94
N LEU A 33 17.47 -12.43 -27.82
CA LEU A 33 17.32 -12.70 -29.25
C LEU A 33 18.67 -12.44 -29.93
N LYS A 34 19.23 -13.48 -30.57
CA LYS A 34 20.37 -13.37 -31.49
C LYS A 34 19.91 -13.81 -32.88
N ASP A 35 20.44 -13.14 -33.90
CA ASP A 35 20.28 -13.52 -35.31
C ASP A 35 18.82 -13.71 -35.79
N THR A 36 17.86 -13.05 -35.13
CA THR A 36 16.44 -13.12 -35.50
C THR A 36 15.81 -11.74 -35.55
N ASP A 37 15.18 -11.43 -36.68
CA ASP A 37 14.40 -10.22 -36.90
C ASP A 37 12.89 -10.47 -36.89
N LEU A 38 12.49 -11.73 -36.67
CA LEU A 38 11.12 -12.21 -36.69
C LEU A 38 10.24 -11.44 -35.70
N GLN A 39 9.21 -10.80 -36.26
CA GLN A 39 8.33 -9.89 -35.53
C GLN A 39 7.63 -10.50 -34.31
N PRO A 40 7.20 -11.78 -34.30
CA PRO A 40 6.57 -12.37 -33.11
C PRO A 40 7.45 -12.33 -31.85
N PHE A 41 8.75 -12.63 -31.98
CA PHE A 41 9.67 -12.64 -30.84
C PHE A 41 9.97 -11.23 -30.32
N LYS A 42 10.11 -10.26 -31.23
CA LYS A 42 10.26 -8.84 -30.88
C LYS A 42 9.03 -8.32 -30.12
N LYS A 43 7.82 -8.69 -30.56
CA LYS A 43 6.56 -8.34 -29.89
C LYS A 43 6.49 -8.92 -28.48
N LEU A 44 6.87 -10.18 -28.28
CA LEU A 44 6.87 -10.82 -26.96
C LEU A 44 7.82 -10.10 -25.99
N ASN A 45 9.03 -9.75 -26.42
CA ASN A 45 9.97 -8.96 -25.60
C ASN A 45 9.41 -7.58 -25.25
N LYS A 46 8.72 -6.91 -26.18
CA LYS A 46 8.03 -5.64 -25.90
C LYS A 46 6.95 -5.84 -24.82
N THR A 47 6.11 -6.85 -24.96
CA THR A 47 5.06 -7.18 -23.98
C THR A 47 5.64 -7.44 -22.59
N ILE A 48 6.76 -8.15 -22.49
CA ILE A 48 7.49 -8.36 -21.22
C ILE A 48 7.96 -7.01 -20.62
N GLY A 49 8.48 -6.11 -21.44
CA GLY A 49 8.86 -4.76 -21.01
C GLY A 49 7.67 -3.93 -20.48
N ASP A 50 6.55 -3.97 -21.20
CA ASP A 50 5.31 -3.28 -20.81
C ASP A 50 4.75 -3.85 -19.50
N PHE A 51 4.79 -5.18 -19.33
CA PHE A 51 4.43 -5.86 -18.08
C PHE A 51 5.31 -5.40 -16.92
N ASN A 52 6.64 -5.45 -17.07
CA ASN A 52 7.57 -5.04 -16.02
C ASN A 52 7.39 -3.57 -15.61
N THR A 53 7.07 -2.70 -16.57
CA THR A 53 6.74 -1.30 -16.31
C THR A 53 5.47 -1.17 -15.47
N SER A 54 4.44 -1.95 -15.80
CA SER A 54 3.18 -1.97 -15.07
C SER A 54 3.34 -2.50 -13.64
N VAL A 55 4.15 -3.55 -13.45
CA VAL A 55 4.52 -4.06 -12.12
C VAL A 55 5.19 -2.97 -11.28
N ASN A 56 6.17 -2.23 -11.81
CA ASN A 56 6.81 -1.16 -11.05
C ASN A 56 5.81 -0.07 -10.66
N LYS A 57 4.96 0.37 -11.59
CA LYS A 57 3.92 1.37 -11.29
C LYS A 57 2.96 0.90 -10.21
N PHE A 58 2.59 -0.37 -10.22
CA PHE A 58 1.74 -0.95 -9.19
C PHE A 58 2.43 -0.95 -7.82
N LYS A 59 3.72 -1.32 -7.75
CA LYS A 59 4.51 -1.24 -6.52
C LYS A 59 4.59 0.18 -5.97
N ASP A 60 4.90 1.16 -6.81
CA ASP A 60 4.99 2.57 -6.42
C ASP A 60 3.64 3.08 -5.89
N TYR A 61 2.55 2.75 -6.58
CA TYR A 61 1.20 3.09 -6.16
C TYR A 61 0.87 2.48 -4.79
N THR A 62 1.10 1.17 -4.62
CA THR A 62 0.83 0.46 -3.37
C THR A 62 1.66 1.01 -2.20
N SER A 63 2.94 1.32 -2.42
CA SER A 63 3.80 1.96 -1.40
C SER A 63 3.22 3.30 -0.94
N ASN A 64 2.78 4.13 -1.88
CA ASN A 64 2.16 5.42 -1.56
C ASN A 64 0.82 5.27 -0.83
N GLN A 65 -0.04 4.34 -1.25
CA GLN A 65 -1.29 4.09 -0.55
C GLN A 65 -1.07 3.53 0.86
N SER A 66 -0.07 2.69 1.05
CA SER A 66 0.28 2.14 2.37
C SER A 66 0.68 3.26 3.34
N LYS A 67 1.45 4.26 2.88
CA LYS A 67 1.75 5.46 3.68
C LYS A 67 0.49 6.25 4.04
N ASN A 68 -0.41 6.46 3.07
CA ASN A 68 -1.67 7.16 3.31
C ASN A 68 -2.56 6.43 4.33
N MET A 69 -2.62 5.10 4.27
CA MET A 69 -3.37 4.26 5.21
C MET A 69 -2.80 4.33 6.63
N GLN A 70 -1.47 4.38 6.77
CA GLN A 70 -0.82 4.60 8.07
C GLN A 70 -1.14 6.00 8.61
N MET A 71 -1.05 7.04 7.77
CA MET A 71 -1.42 8.41 8.16
C MET A 71 -2.88 8.53 8.58
N ALA A 72 -3.80 7.88 7.87
CA ALA A 72 -5.22 7.87 8.24
C ALA A 72 -5.45 7.26 9.63
N ALA A 73 -4.77 6.15 9.95
CA ALA A 73 -4.81 5.54 11.27
C ALA A 73 -4.25 6.47 12.36
N HIS A 74 -3.11 7.12 12.10
CA HIS A 74 -2.55 8.12 13.01
C HIS A 74 -3.51 9.28 13.27
N ASN A 75 -4.12 9.81 12.22
CA ASN A 75 -5.10 10.89 12.32
C ASN A 75 -6.32 10.45 13.14
N LYS A 76 -6.81 9.23 12.95
CA LYS A 76 -7.94 8.71 13.72
C LYS A 76 -7.63 8.56 15.20
N MET A 77 -6.44 8.04 15.54
CA MET A 77 -6.01 7.95 16.95
C MET A 77 -5.90 9.32 17.62
N ALA A 78 -5.37 10.31 16.90
CA ALA A 78 -5.27 11.68 17.40
C ALA A 78 -6.65 12.30 17.65
N ASP A 79 -7.58 12.09 16.72
CA ASP A 79 -8.99 12.50 16.83
C ASP A 79 -9.68 11.85 18.04
N ASP A 80 -9.53 10.53 18.23
CA ASP A 80 -10.10 9.82 19.39
C ASP A 80 -9.54 10.34 20.71
N ALA A 81 -8.23 10.64 20.77
CA ALA A 81 -7.61 11.21 21.95
C ALA A 81 -8.12 12.64 22.24
N ALA A 82 -8.31 13.46 21.21
CA ALA A 82 -8.85 14.81 21.34
C ALA A 82 -10.32 14.79 21.77
N GLY A 83 -11.15 13.92 21.17
CA GLY A 83 -12.55 13.73 21.56
C GLY A 83 -12.68 13.25 23.01
N ALA A 84 -11.86 12.29 23.43
CA ALA A 84 -11.84 11.83 24.82
C ALA A 84 -11.51 12.95 25.82
N LYS A 85 -10.55 13.83 25.50
CA LYS A 85 -10.23 15.02 26.31
C LYS A 85 -11.43 15.96 26.42
N SER A 86 -12.12 16.25 25.31
CA SER A 86 -13.29 17.14 25.26
C SER A 86 -14.50 16.61 26.04
N PHE A 87 -14.68 15.29 26.12
CA PHE A 87 -15.75 14.66 26.92
C PHE A 87 -15.43 14.58 28.41
N SER A 88 -14.16 14.52 28.80
CA SER A 88 -13.75 14.43 30.21
C SER A 88 -14.05 15.70 31.06
N GLY A 89 -14.46 16.80 30.42
CA GLY A 89 -14.67 18.10 31.06
C GLY A 89 -16.13 18.51 31.37
N LYS A 90 -17.16 17.77 30.95
CA LYS A 90 -18.59 18.16 31.14
C LYS A 90 -19.39 17.27 32.08
N GLY A 91 -18.71 16.49 32.93
CA GLY A 91 -19.31 15.75 34.04
C GLY A 91 -19.18 16.47 35.38
N ARG A 92 -19.35 17.80 35.44
CA ARG A 92 -19.39 18.52 36.73
C ARG A 92 -20.81 19.06 36.95
N LYS A 93 -21.52 18.33 37.82
CA LYS A 93 -22.83 18.57 38.42
C LYS A 93 -23.33 20.02 38.33
N LYS A 94 -24.56 20.20 37.84
CA LYS A 94 -25.63 20.95 38.52
C LYS A 94 -26.96 20.33 38.13
#